data_AF-A0A9X1IS58-F1
#
_entry.id   AF-A0A9X1IS58-F1
#
_cell.length_a   1.000
_cell.length_b   1.000
_cell.length_c   1.000
_cell.angle_alpha   90.00
_cell.angle_beta   90.00
_cell.angle_gamma   90.00
#
_symmetry.space_group_name_H-M   'P 1'
#
loop_
_entity.id
_entity.type
_entity.pdbx_description
1 polymer ?
#
loop_
_entity_poly.entity_id
_entity_poly.type
_entity_poly.pdbx_seq_one_letter_code
_entity_poly.pdbx_strand_id
1 'polypeptide(L)'
;MARVLISALILFLIAGAALLLGLAGTALHTGRIDPFDWLLPGAAAILCLRWYGGRSGWRSAAIAWTLVMAPTTLLILLVASRQPWFDLAMLGGALAGIAAAAGWAFVRAASLRRPSLVLLSLLVVGGREAMLLASRDSPQTPSAGRPAVGVISALPLYGAALAPAGQTDMLRDTARTTPIWDMLGRDYDLRPIDHLDPAALTPFRRLLIAQPRQLAPTELVALDGWVRGGGYALVLADPLLGWPDPRPLGDPRRTPLTSLLDPLLTHWGLQLEPARGGAVERRILKSGALLQMTGASRFTRLARGDARCELGEEGLIARCVVGRGHVRLIADADWIDDRLWTFDPTIPHDRAAWTSDAVPALRTWLRPDSMRVDSPGIWLVDQNRLISALRWAFLLLLLLVAAWAVVKRLPTTSHMRSVKPPDQKRNIGGLKADSR
;
A
#
# COMPACT_ATOMS: atom_id res chain seq x y z
N MET A 1 -31.84 -29.91 -14.90
CA MET A 1 -30.76 -28.95 -15.25
C MET A 1 -30.97 -27.54 -14.65
N ALA A 2 -32.16 -26.94 -14.75
CA ALA A 2 -32.42 -25.56 -14.29
C ALA A 2 -32.00 -25.27 -12.82
N ARG A 3 -32.34 -26.14 -11.86
CA ARG A 3 -31.97 -25.95 -10.44
C ARG A 3 -30.45 -25.89 -10.18
N VAL A 4 -29.65 -26.64 -10.94
CA VAL A 4 -28.18 -26.63 -10.82
C VAL A 4 -27.60 -25.35 -11.40
N LEU A 5 -28.15 -24.88 -12.52
CA LEU A 5 -27.75 -23.62 -13.15
C LEU A 5 -28.07 -22.42 -12.26
N ILE A 6 -29.28 -22.36 -11.68
CA ILE A 6 -29.67 -21.31 -10.73
C ILE A 6 -28.75 -21.32 -9.51
N SER A 7 -28.43 -22.50 -8.97
CA SER A 7 -27.49 -22.59 -7.84
C SER A 7 -26.09 -22.10 -8.21
N ALA A 8 -25.58 -22.48 -9.38
CA ALA A 8 -24.28 -22.03 -9.87
C ALA A 8 -24.24 -20.50 -10.03
N LEU A 9 -25.30 -19.91 -10.59
CA LEU A 9 -25.43 -18.46 -10.72
C LEU A 9 -25.41 -17.76 -9.34
N ILE A 10 -26.14 -18.27 -8.36
CA ILE A 10 -26.16 -17.71 -7.00
C ILE A 10 -24.77 -17.77 -6.35
N LEU A 11 -24.06 -18.90 -6.48
CA LEU A 11 -22.70 -19.03 -5.94
C LEU A 11 -21.75 -18.01 -6.59
N PHE A 12 -21.83 -17.86 -7.91
CA PHE A 12 -21.04 -16.88 -8.66
C PHE A 12 -21.34 -15.45 -8.22
N LEU A 13 -22.62 -15.09 -8.09
CA LEU A 13 -23.03 -13.73 -7.68
C LEU A 13 -22.56 -13.39 -6.27
N ILE A 14 -22.71 -14.30 -5.29
CA ILE A 14 -22.29 -14.05 -3.91
C ILE A 14 -20.76 -13.88 -3.82
N ALA A 15 -19.99 -14.79 -4.41
CA ALA A 15 -18.53 -14.72 -4.38
C ALA A 15 -17.99 -13.54 -5.21
N GLY A 16 -18.60 -13.27 -6.37
CA GLY A 16 -18.26 -12.14 -7.23
C GLY A 16 -18.56 -10.79 -6.56
N ALA A 17 -19.68 -10.68 -5.83
CA ALA A 17 -19.99 -9.48 -5.05
C ALA A 17 -18.95 -9.24 -3.95
N ALA A 18 -18.50 -10.28 -3.24
CA ALA A 18 -17.45 -10.13 -2.24
C ALA A 18 -16.12 -9.68 -2.83
N LEU A 19 -15.76 -10.20 -4.02
CA LEU A 19 -14.55 -9.78 -4.74
C LEU A 19 -14.59 -8.28 -5.06
N LEU A 20 -15.72 -7.78 -5.56
CA LEU A 20 -15.90 -6.37 -5.93
C LEU A 20 -16.02 -5.45 -4.70
N LEU A 21 -16.72 -5.89 -3.66
CA LEU A 21 -16.86 -5.10 -2.43
C LEU A 21 -15.53 -4.89 -1.71
N GLY A 22 -14.60 -5.84 -1.77
CA GLY A 22 -13.26 -5.64 -1.23
C GLY A 22 -12.46 -4.57 -1.98
N LEU A 23 -12.67 -4.40 -3.29
CA LEU A 23 -12.04 -3.31 -4.05
C LEU A 23 -12.56 -1.93 -3.62
N ALA A 24 -13.83 -1.84 -3.17
CA ALA A 24 -14.43 -0.58 -2.74
C ALA A 24 -13.84 0.00 -1.44
N GLY A 25 -12.94 -0.73 -0.77
CA GLY A 25 -12.15 -0.22 0.34
C GLY A 25 -11.02 0.71 -0.11
N THR A 26 -9.83 0.52 0.45
CA THR A 26 -8.66 1.38 0.20
C THR A 26 -8.21 1.40 -1.26
N ALA A 27 -8.50 0.34 -2.02
CA ALA A 27 -8.06 0.21 -3.41
C ALA A 27 -8.69 1.23 -4.35
N LEU A 28 -10.00 1.47 -4.26
CA LEU A 28 -10.66 2.50 -5.08
C LEU A 28 -10.49 3.90 -4.52
N HIS A 29 -10.27 4.05 -3.22
CA HIS A 29 -10.06 5.36 -2.60
C HIS A 29 -8.65 5.88 -2.88
N THR A 30 -7.61 5.17 -2.45
CA THR A 30 -6.21 5.64 -2.51
C THR A 30 -5.33 4.91 -3.50
N GLY A 31 -5.85 3.84 -4.12
CA GLY A 31 -5.04 2.92 -4.92
C GLY A 31 -4.17 1.98 -4.08
N ARG A 32 -4.34 1.96 -2.75
CA ARG A 32 -3.67 1.02 -1.85
C ARG A 32 -4.43 -0.29 -1.80
N ILE A 33 -3.74 -1.42 -1.84
CA ILE A 33 -4.35 -2.74 -1.69
C ILE A 33 -4.11 -3.21 -0.27
N ASP A 34 -5.16 -3.22 0.55
CA ASP A 34 -5.16 -3.92 1.82
C ASP A 34 -5.91 -5.25 1.67
N PRO A 35 -5.24 -6.42 1.74
CA PRO A 35 -5.93 -7.71 1.70
C PRO A 35 -7.06 -7.84 2.72
N PHE A 36 -6.98 -7.13 3.86
CA PHE A 36 -8.03 -7.15 4.87
C PHE A 36 -9.30 -6.40 4.48
N ASP A 37 -9.30 -5.59 3.42
CA ASP A 37 -10.53 -5.02 2.84
C ASP A 37 -11.50 -6.14 2.38
N TRP A 38 -10.99 -7.33 2.07
CA TRP A 38 -11.81 -8.49 1.71
C TRP A 38 -12.30 -9.31 2.90
N LEU A 39 -11.89 -9.01 4.14
CA LEU A 39 -12.26 -9.80 5.32
C LEU A 39 -13.78 -9.76 5.56
N LEU A 40 -14.36 -8.57 5.64
CA LEU A 40 -15.80 -8.39 5.86
C LEU A 40 -16.67 -8.91 4.71
N PRO A 41 -16.46 -8.49 3.44
CA PRO A 41 -17.27 -8.99 2.33
C PRO A 41 -17.05 -10.49 2.11
N GLY A 42 -15.84 -11.00 2.31
CA GLY A 42 -15.52 -12.42 2.24
C GLY A 42 -16.22 -13.24 3.33
N ALA A 43 -16.23 -12.75 4.57
CA ALA A 43 -16.94 -13.40 5.68
C ALA A 43 -18.45 -13.45 5.42
N ALA A 44 -19.04 -12.33 4.98
CA ALA A 44 -20.45 -12.27 4.60
C ALA A 44 -20.78 -13.26 3.48
N ALA A 45 -19.97 -13.32 2.42
CA ALA A 45 -20.15 -14.29 1.35
C ALA A 45 -20.07 -15.73 1.84
N ILE A 46 -19.08 -16.08 2.66
CA ILE A 46 -18.96 -17.43 3.25
C ILE A 46 -20.23 -17.79 4.04
N LEU A 47 -20.73 -16.88 4.88
CA LEU A 47 -21.95 -17.12 5.65
C LEU A 47 -23.17 -17.34 4.75
N CYS A 48 -23.36 -16.50 3.73
CA CYS A 48 -24.44 -16.63 2.75
C CYS A 48 -24.35 -17.95 1.95
N LEU A 49 -23.16 -18.32 1.48
CA LEU A 49 -22.91 -19.57 0.76
C LEU A 49 -23.24 -20.79 1.63
N ARG A 50 -22.86 -20.74 2.91
CA ARG A 50 -23.15 -21.80 3.88
C ARG A 50 -24.64 -21.91 4.19
N TRP A 51 -25.32 -20.78 4.36
CA TRP A 51 -26.76 -20.73 4.58
C TRP A 51 -27.53 -21.32 3.40
N TYR A 52 -27.19 -20.89 2.17
CA TYR A 52 -27.83 -21.38 0.94
C TYR A 52 -27.56 -22.86 0.67
N GLY A 53 -26.36 -23.35 1.01
CA GLY A 53 -25.97 -24.74 0.78
C GLY A 53 -26.67 -25.77 1.68
N GLY A 54 -27.24 -25.35 2.82
CA GLY A 54 -28.01 -26.19 3.75
C GLY A 54 -27.28 -27.41 4.34
N ARG A 55 -25.98 -27.56 4.08
CA ARG A 55 -25.18 -28.72 4.46
C ARG A 55 -24.20 -28.37 5.56
N SER A 56 -24.24 -29.15 6.64
CA SER A 56 -23.28 -29.08 7.72
C SER A 56 -22.17 -30.11 7.48
N GLY A 57 -20.93 -29.64 7.32
CA GLY A 57 -19.77 -30.52 7.09
C GLY A 57 -18.55 -29.76 6.56
N TRP A 58 -17.36 -30.27 6.85
CA TRP A 58 -16.08 -29.62 6.52
C TRP A 58 -15.90 -29.40 5.01
N ARG A 59 -16.40 -30.30 4.15
CA ARG A 59 -16.35 -30.14 2.68
C ARG A 59 -17.10 -28.90 2.20
N SER A 60 -18.25 -28.60 2.80
CA SER A 60 -19.02 -27.38 2.48
C SER A 60 -18.29 -26.11 2.91
N ALA A 61 -17.57 -26.16 4.04
CA ALA A 61 -16.75 -25.07 4.53
C ALA A 61 -15.59 -24.79 3.56
N ALA A 62 -14.90 -25.85 3.15
CA ALA A 62 -13.79 -25.77 2.20
C ALA A 62 -14.23 -25.18 0.86
N ILE A 63 -15.36 -25.63 0.30
CA ILE A 63 -15.88 -25.07 -0.97
C ILE A 63 -16.21 -23.58 -0.84
N ALA A 64 -16.94 -23.18 0.21
CA ALA A 64 -17.29 -21.77 0.41
C ALA A 64 -16.05 -20.89 0.58
N TRP A 65 -15.07 -21.38 1.35
CA TRP A 65 -13.78 -20.70 1.52
C TRP A 65 -13.02 -20.59 0.20
N THR A 66 -12.88 -21.68 -0.57
CA THR A 66 -12.16 -21.68 -1.86
C THR A 66 -12.80 -20.75 -2.88
N LEU A 67 -14.15 -20.70 -2.93
CA LEU A 67 -14.87 -19.82 -3.86
C LEU A 67 -14.61 -18.33 -3.60
N VAL A 68 -14.32 -17.96 -2.35
CA VAL A 68 -14.01 -16.56 -1.98
C VAL A 68 -12.51 -16.31 -2.06
N MET A 69 -11.70 -17.16 -1.43
CA MET A 69 -10.26 -16.93 -1.30
C MET A 69 -9.50 -17.09 -2.61
N ALA A 70 -9.75 -18.12 -3.40
CA ALA A 70 -8.96 -18.36 -4.61
C ALA A 70 -9.00 -17.20 -5.63
N PRO A 71 -10.18 -16.65 -6.02
CA PRO A 71 -10.22 -15.50 -6.91
C PRO A 71 -9.68 -14.22 -6.26
N THR A 72 -9.87 -14.03 -4.95
CA THR A 72 -9.33 -12.86 -4.21
C THR A 72 -7.80 -12.88 -4.17
N THR A 73 -7.20 -14.02 -3.82
CA THR A 73 -5.75 -14.20 -3.86
C THR A 73 -5.22 -13.97 -5.27
N LEU A 74 -5.85 -14.57 -6.29
CA LEU A 74 -5.42 -14.36 -7.68
C LEU A 74 -5.46 -12.87 -8.08
N LEU A 75 -6.55 -12.17 -7.75
CA LEU A 75 -6.67 -10.73 -8.00
C LEU A 75 -5.53 -9.96 -7.35
N ILE A 76 -5.30 -10.16 -6.04
CA ILE A 76 -4.27 -9.43 -5.30
C ILE A 76 -2.88 -9.71 -5.87
N LEU A 77 -2.53 -10.97 -6.14
CA LEU A 77 -1.21 -11.34 -6.68
C LEU A 77 -0.92 -10.73 -8.06
N LEU A 78 -1.95 -10.53 -8.89
CA LEU A 78 -1.82 -9.97 -10.23
C LEU A 78 -1.74 -8.43 -10.23
N VAL A 79 -2.33 -7.78 -9.23
CA VAL A 79 -2.47 -6.31 -9.21
C VAL A 79 -1.43 -5.64 -8.32
N ALA A 80 -0.99 -6.31 -7.26
CA ALA A 80 -0.11 -5.75 -6.25
C ALA A 80 1.28 -5.39 -6.77
N SER A 81 1.80 -4.22 -6.36
CA SER A 81 3.17 -3.79 -6.62
C SER A 81 4.23 -4.69 -5.98
N ARG A 82 3.87 -5.39 -4.89
CA ARG A 82 4.70 -6.37 -4.18
C ARG A 82 3.86 -7.54 -3.68
N GLN A 83 4.46 -8.72 -3.55
CA GLN A 83 3.73 -9.94 -3.19
C GLN A 83 3.43 -10.02 -1.67
N PRO A 84 2.15 -10.01 -1.24
CA PRO A 84 1.78 -9.90 0.17
C PRO A 84 1.44 -11.26 0.79
N TRP A 85 2.37 -12.21 0.72
CA TRP A 85 2.13 -13.60 1.13
C TRP A 85 1.65 -13.73 2.58
N PHE A 86 2.23 -12.97 3.50
CA PHE A 86 1.88 -13.00 4.92
C PHE A 86 0.43 -12.52 5.15
N ASP A 87 0.07 -11.37 4.57
CA ASP A 87 -1.27 -10.79 4.71
C ASP A 87 -2.33 -11.69 4.07
N LEU A 88 -2.03 -12.29 2.92
CA LEU A 88 -2.90 -13.28 2.27
C LEU A 88 -3.09 -14.55 3.12
N ALA A 89 -2.02 -15.03 3.79
CA ALA A 89 -2.12 -16.18 4.69
C ALA A 89 -2.97 -15.86 5.91
N MET A 90 -2.83 -14.65 6.49
CA MET A 90 -3.66 -14.18 7.61
C MET A 90 -5.13 -14.04 7.21
N LEU A 91 -5.42 -13.39 6.09
CA LEU A 91 -6.78 -13.29 5.53
C LEU A 91 -7.38 -14.69 5.29
N GLY A 92 -6.61 -15.58 4.65
CA GLY A 92 -7.03 -16.94 4.37
C GLY A 92 -7.34 -17.73 5.64
N GLY A 93 -6.48 -17.63 6.66
CA GLY A 93 -6.68 -18.25 7.96
C GLY A 93 -7.91 -17.72 8.70
N ALA A 94 -8.12 -16.41 8.72
CA ALA A 94 -9.29 -15.77 9.32
C ALA A 94 -10.59 -16.25 8.66
N LEU A 95 -10.65 -16.22 7.33
CA LEU A 95 -11.82 -16.68 6.57
C LEU A 95 -12.04 -18.20 6.71
N ALA A 96 -10.98 -18.99 6.84
CA ALA A 96 -11.09 -20.43 7.10
C ALA A 96 -11.70 -20.70 8.49
N GLY A 97 -11.27 -19.95 9.51
CA GLY A 97 -11.84 -19.99 10.86
C GLY A 97 -13.34 -19.66 10.86
N ILE A 98 -13.74 -18.60 10.15
CA ILE A 98 -15.17 -18.24 9.99
C ILE A 98 -15.95 -19.35 9.28
N ALA A 99 -15.42 -19.92 8.21
CA ALA A 99 -16.06 -21.01 7.47
C ALA A 99 -16.26 -22.27 8.32
N ALA A 100 -15.30 -22.59 9.20
CA ALA A 100 -15.36 -23.72 10.12
C ALA A 100 -16.36 -23.47 11.27
N ALA A 101 -16.30 -22.29 11.91
CA ALA A 101 -17.19 -21.90 13.00
C ALA A 101 -18.67 -21.87 12.56
N ALA A 102 -18.94 -21.31 11.39
CA ALA A 102 -20.28 -21.32 10.81
C ALA A 102 -20.77 -22.74 10.49
N GLY A 103 -19.87 -23.69 10.20
CA GLY A 103 -20.22 -25.10 10.04
C GLY A 103 -20.61 -25.76 11.35
N TRP A 104 -19.83 -25.52 12.40
CA TRP A 104 -20.12 -26.00 13.75
C TRP A 104 -21.43 -25.44 14.32
N ALA A 105 -21.69 -24.13 14.15
CA ALA A 105 -22.91 -23.50 14.60
C ALA A 105 -24.16 -24.11 13.94
N PHE A 106 -24.09 -24.45 12.65
CA PHE A 106 -25.20 -25.07 11.92
C PHE A 106 -25.47 -26.53 12.36
N VAL A 107 -24.44 -27.28 12.77
CA VAL A 107 -24.61 -28.63 13.36
C VAL A 107 -25.31 -28.55 14.72
N ARG A 108 -25.02 -27.52 15.53
CA ARG A 108 -25.57 -27.35 16.89
C ARG A 108 -26.85 -26.50 16.96
N ALA A 109 -27.32 -25.95 15.84
CA ALA A 109 -28.51 -25.11 15.77
C ALA A 109 -29.83 -25.83 16.09
N ALA A 110 -29.81 -27.15 16.30
CA ALA A 110 -30.92 -27.87 16.92
C ALA A 110 -31.09 -27.58 18.43
N SER A 111 -30.15 -26.88 19.09
CA SER A 111 -30.17 -26.71 20.56
C SER A 111 -29.66 -25.38 21.14
N LEU A 112 -29.01 -24.47 20.41
CA LEU A 112 -28.47 -23.23 21.02
C LEU A 112 -29.15 -21.94 20.56
N ARG A 113 -29.59 -21.16 21.57
CA ARG A 113 -30.18 -19.82 21.50
C ARG A 113 -29.23 -18.78 20.87
N ARG A 114 -29.69 -17.53 20.80
CA ARG A 114 -29.11 -16.33 20.16
C ARG A 114 -27.64 -15.89 20.50
N PRO A 115 -26.86 -16.38 21.50
CA PRO A 115 -25.55 -15.78 21.78
C PRO A 115 -24.42 -16.15 20.79
N SER A 116 -24.54 -17.21 19.98
CA SER A 116 -23.48 -17.63 19.04
C SER A 116 -23.28 -16.68 17.86
N LEU A 117 -24.34 -16.00 17.41
CA LEU A 117 -24.28 -14.96 16.39
C LEU A 117 -23.68 -13.65 16.93
N VAL A 118 -23.88 -13.37 18.22
CA VAL A 118 -23.29 -12.22 18.92
C VAL A 118 -21.79 -12.39 19.13
N LEU A 119 -21.32 -13.60 19.45
CA LEU A 119 -19.89 -13.90 19.58
C LEU A 119 -19.15 -13.84 18.23
N LEU A 120 -19.79 -14.27 17.14
CA LEU A 120 -19.23 -14.21 15.79
C LEU A 120 -19.16 -12.77 15.27
N SER A 121 -20.18 -11.96 15.54
CA SER A 121 -20.15 -10.52 15.21
C SER A 121 -19.16 -9.75 16.08
N LEU A 122 -18.99 -10.10 17.36
CA LEU A 122 -17.96 -9.54 18.24
C LEU A 122 -16.53 -9.93 17.82
N LEU A 123 -16.30 -11.13 17.27
CA LEU A 123 -14.99 -11.52 16.74
C LEU A 123 -14.65 -10.82 15.42
N VAL A 124 -15.64 -10.63 14.54
CA VAL A 124 -15.46 -9.94 13.25
C VAL A 124 -15.31 -8.42 13.44
N VAL A 125 -16.13 -7.82 14.30
CA VAL A 125 -16.05 -6.38 14.63
C VAL A 125 -14.84 -6.10 15.53
N GLY A 126 -14.60 -6.94 16.55
CA GLY A 126 -13.46 -6.80 17.46
C GLY A 126 -12.12 -7.04 16.78
N GLY A 127 -12.04 -7.95 15.80
CA GLY A 127 -10.84 -8.14 14.98
C GLY A 127 -10.54 -6.93 14.09
N ARG A 128 -11.57 -6.30 13.51
CA ARG A 128 -11.41 -5.08 12.70
C ARG A 128 -10.98 -3.87 13.53
N GLU A 129 -11.60 -3.65 14.69
CA GLU A 129 -11.25 -2.53 15.60
C GLU A 129 -9.87 -2.71 16.24
N ALA A 130 -9.52 -3.92 16.69
CA ALA A 130 -8.18 -4.21 17.21
C ALA A 130 -7.08 -4.01 16.14
N MET A 131 -7.42 -4.18 14.86
CA MET A 131 -6.47 -4.06 13.75
C MET A 131 -6.39 -2.63 13.19
N LEU A 132 -7.48 -1.86 13.24
CA LEU A 132 -7.45 -0.39 13.04
C LEU A 132 -6.61 0.31 14.13
N LEU A 133 -6.63 -0.22 15.35
CA LEU A 133 -5.75 0.21 16.43
C LEU A 133 -4.29 -0.21 16.21
N ALA A 134 -4.03 -1.32 15.50
CA ALA A 134 -2.68 -1.77 15.14
C ALA A 134 -2.12 -1.10 13.87
N SER A 135 -2.99 -0.61 12.98
CA SER A 135 -2.60 0.13 11.76
C SER A 135 -2.34 1.61 12.02
N ARG A 136 -2.94 2.16 13.10
CA ARG A 136 -2.45 3.40 13.72
C ARG A 136 -1.05 3.12 14.22
N ASP A 137 -0.07 3.83 13.67
CA ASP A 137 1.25 3.89 14.30
C ASP A 137 1.01 4.25 15.77
N SER A 138 1.32 3.31 16.68
CA SER A 138 1.41 3.66 18.10
C SER A 138 2.28 4.90 18.18
N PRO A 139 1.90 5.94 18.95
CA PRO A 139 2.70 7.15 19.08
C PRO A 139 4.10 6.70 19.51
N GLN A 140 5.02 6.63 18.55
CA GLN A 140 6.39 6.24 18.83
C GLN A 140 6.94 7.40 19.63
N THR A 141 7.21 7.15 20.91
CA THR A 141 7.92 8.10 21.76
C THR A 141 9.19 8.48 21.01
N PRO A 142 9.44 9.78 20.75
CA PRO A 142 10.61 10.18 19.98
C PRO A 142 11.85 9.56 20.61
N SER A 143 12.55 8.73 19.83
CA SER A 143 13.75 8.05 20.32
C SER A 143 14.77 9.08 20.77
N ALA A 144 15.32 8.92 21.97
CA ALA A 144 16.45 9.73 22.41
C ALA A 144 17.65 9.41 21.51
N GLY A 145 18.21 10.43 20.84
CA GLY A 145 19.34 10.26 19.91
C GLY A 145 18.98 10.20 18.42
N ARG A 146 17.88 10.84 17.98
CA ARG A 146 17.56 11.03 16.56
C ARG A 146 18.75 11.65 15.80
N PRO A 147 19.13 11.14 14.61
CA PRO A 147 20.20 11.73 13.82
C PRO A 147 19.84 13.15 13.39
N ALA A 148 20.75 14.10 13.62
CA ALA A 148 20.61 15.46 13.12
C ALA A 148 20.69 15.49 11.59
N VAL A 149 19.73 16.16 10.96
CA VAL A 149 19.68 16.40 9.51
C VAL A 149 19.53 17.89 9.27
N GLY A 150 20.50 18.45 8.56
CA GLY A 150 20.42 19.83 8.09
C GLY A 150 19.47 19.92 6.90
N VAL A 151 18.52 20.86 6.91
CA VAL A 151 17.55 21.01 5.82
C VAL A 151 17.71 22.38 5.17
N ILE A 152 18.01 22.38 3.88
CA ILE A 152 17.97 23.57 3.03
C ILE A 152 16.91 23.36 1.95
N SER A 153 15.98 24.30 1.85
CA SER A 153 14.86 24.20 0.92
C SER A 153 14.27 25.57 0.64
N ALA A 154 13.87 25.80 -0.61
CA ALA A 154 12.97 26.90 -0.94
C ALA A 154 11.50 26.45 -1.02
N LEU A 155 11.23 25.16 -0.83
CA LEU A 155 9.86 24.64 -0.70
C LEU A 155 9.29 25.08 0.66
N PRO A 156 7.98 25.36 0.75
CA PRO A 156 7.31 25.68 2.00
C PRO A 156 7.16 24.43 2.89
N LEU A 157 8.28 23.94 3.45
CA LEU A 157 8.29 22.78 4.35
C LEU A 157 8.21 23.18 5.82
N TYR A 158 8.67 24.39 6.15
CA TYR A 158 8.71 24.91 7.51
C TYR A 158 8.75 26.43 7.53
N GLY A 159 8.50 26.99 8.71
CA GLY A 159 8.76 28.38 9.01
C GLY A 159 7.91 29.37 8.21
N ALA A 160 8.48 30.56 8.00
CA ALA A 160 7.81 31.67 7.32
C ALA A 160 7.45 31.40 5.86
N ALA A 161 8.02 30.37 5.23
CA ALA A 161 7.62 29.96 3.88
C ALA A 161 6.18 29.42 3.84
N LEU A 162 5.63 28.96 4.97
CA LEU A 162 4.24 28.52 5.12
C LEU A 162 3.26 29.67 5.47
N ALA A 163 3.76 30.89 5.72
CA ALA A 163 2.91 32.00 6.11
C ALA A 163 2.05 32.48 4.93
N PRO A 164 0.75 32.77 5.13
CA PRO A 164 -0.11 33.36 4.11
C PRO A 164 0.45 34.68 3.57
N ALA A 165 0.31 34.93 2.27
CA ALA A 165 0.76 36.17 1.65
C ALA A 165 0.08 37.39 2.32
N GLY A 166 0.88 38.30 2.86
CA GLY A 166 0.41 39.53 3.50
C GLY A 166 0.09 39.43 5.00
N GLN A 167 0.32 38.27 5.63
CA GLN A 167 0.11 38.10 7.07
C GLN A 167 1.35 37.44 7.68
N THR A 168 2.31 38.27 8.12
CA THR A 168 3.54 37.82 8.78
C THR A 168 3.49 38.13 10.27
N ASP A 169 3.50 37.08 11.08
CA ASP A 169 3.88 37.13 12.50
C ASP A 169 5.12 36.25 12.66
N MET A 170 6.29 36.89 12.71
CA MET A 170 7.59 36.21 12.67
C MET A 170 7.75 35.12 13.75
N LEU A 171 7.13 35.29 14.91
CA LEU A 171 7.23 34.33 16.02
C LEU A 171 6.30 33.11 15.81
N ARG A 172 5.11 33.32 15.26
CA ARG A 172 4.18 32.21 14.96
C ARG A 172 4.57 31.47 13.69
N ASP A 173 5.11 32.18 12.72
CA ASP A 173 5.40 31.61 11.41
C ASP A 173 6.63 30.71 11.45
N THR A 174 7.61 30.98 12.31
CA THR A 174 8.81 30.13 12.48
C THR A 174 8.51 28.74 13.07
N ALA A 175 7.38 28.57 13.76
CA ALA A 175 6.96 27.29 14.34
C ALA A 175 6.12 26.42 13.40
N ARG A 176 5.74 26.92 12.22
CA ARG A 176 4.90 26.17 11.27
C ARG A 176 5.72 25.07 10.59
N THR A 177 5.11 23.92 10.40
CA THR A 177 5.70 22.75 9.72
C THR A 177 4.66 22.13 8.81
N THR A 178 5.11 21.46 7.75
CA THR A 178 4.23 20.63 6.92
C THR A 178 4.01 19.26 7.54
N PRO A 179 2.89 18.60 7.21
CA PRO A 179 2.65 17.18 7.43
C PRO A 179 3.86 16.27 7.12
N ILE A 180 4.52 16.45 5.97
CA ILE A 180 5.72 15.67 5.60
C ILE A 180 6.91 15.95 6.53
N TRP A 181 7.08 17.20 6.99
CA TRP A 181 8.10 17.58 7.98
C TRP A 181 7.86 16.91 9.32
N ASP A 182 6.62 16.94 9.83
CA ASP A 182 6.24 16.32 11.11
C ASP A 182 6.45 14.81 11.08
N MET A 183 6.10 14.17 9.96
CA MET A 183 6.34 12.74 9.76
C MET A 183 7.82 12.41 9.75
N LEU A 184 8.65 13.24 9.12
CA LEU A 184 10.09 13.03 9.09
C LEU A 184 10.76 13.31 10.45
N GLY A 185 10.27 14.31 11.18
CA GLY A 185 10.74 14.69 12.51
C GLY A 185 10.59 13.60 13.58
N ARG A 186 9.76 12.57 13.33
CA ARG A 186 9.67 11.40 14.22
C ARG A 186 10.96 10.56 14.23
N ASP A 187 11.69 10.53 13.12
CA ASP A 187 12.90 9.71 12.96
C ASP A 187 14.18 10.55 12.99
N TYR A 188 14.09 11.85 12.70
CA TYR A 188 15.23 12.75 12.53
C TYR A 188 15.08 14.02 13.36
N ASP A 189 16.20 14.57 13.81
CA ASP A 189 16.27 15.93 14.36
C ASP A 189 16.52 16.90 13.20
N LEU A 190 15.42 17.40 12.62
CA LEU A 190 15.46 18.28 11.45
C LEU A 190 15.79 19.70 11.87
N ARG A 191 16.87 20.26 11.30
CA ARG A 191 17.30 21.63 11.58
C ARG A 191 17.42 22.42 10.29
N PRO A 192 16.61 23.48 10.11
CA PRO A 192 16.78 24.45 9.05
C PRO A 192 18.22 24.99 8.95
N ILE A 193 18.70 25.21 7.72
CA ILE A 193 19.96 25.88 7.45
C ILE A 193 19.70 26.98 6.41
N ASP A 194 20.00 28.23 6.77
CA ASP A 194 19.80 29.39 5.89
C ASP A 194 20.97 29.63 4.92
N HIS A 195 22.19 29.30 5.34
CA HIS A 195 23.43 29.52 4.61
C HIS A 195 24.36 28.31 4.69
N LEU A 196 24.94 27.91 3.56
CA LEU A 196 25.88 26.79 3.50
C LEU A 196 27.32 27.29 3.60
N ASP A 197 27.83 27.35 4.83
CA ASP A 197 29.26 27.56 5.10
C ASP A 197 29.84 26.40 5.94
N PRO A 198 31.18 26.27 6.04
CA PRO A 198 31.80 25.16 6.78
C PRO A 198 31.36 25.08 8.25
N ALA A 199 31.13 26.21 8.92
CA ALA A 199 30.74 26.24 10.32
C ALA A 199 29.30 25.74 10.50
N ALA A 200 28.37 26.19 9.64
CA ALA A 200 26.98 25.76 9.61
C ALA A 200 26.84 24.26 9.27
N LEU A 201 27.74 23.72 8.45
CA LEU A 201 27.72 22.31 8.02
C LEU A 201 28.36 21.34 9.03
N THR A 202 29.25 21.82 9.89
CA THR A 202 30.01 21.01 10.86
C THR A 202 29.13 20.12 11.78
N PRO A 203 27.98 20.58 12.30
CA PRO A 203 27.13 19.76 13.18
C PRO A 203 26.46 18.58 12.47
N PHE A 204 26.41 18.59 11.13
CA PHE A 204 25.59 17.69 10.36
C PHE A 204 26.44 16.62 9.67
N ARG A 205 25.98 15.37 9.77
CA ARG A 205 26.47 14.26 8.94
C ARG A 205 25.63 14.07 7.68
N ARG A 206 24.43 14.65 7.66
CA ARG A 206 23.43 14.45 6.62
C ARG A 206 22.72 15.75 6.30
N LEU A 207 22.45 15.97 5.01
CA LEU A 207 21.66 17.08 4.52
C LEU A 207 20.48 16.59 3.69
N LEU A 208 19.35 17.25 3.85
CA LEU A 208 18.25 17.27 2.90
C LEU A 208 18.29 18.59 2.15
N ILE A 209 18.51 18.52 0.84
CA ILE A 209 18.55 19.67 -0.07
C ILE A 209 17.34 19.55 -0.99
N ALA A 210 16.22 20.16 -0.62
CA ALA A 210 14.97 19.98 -1.34
C ALA A 210 14.64 21.25 -2.13
N GLN A 211 14.91 21.24 -3.44
CA GLN A 211 14.69 22.38 -4.36
C GLN A 211 15.13 23.72 -3.72
N PRO A 212 16.44 23.91 -3.48
CA PRO A 212 16.92 25.08 -2.77
C PRO A 212 16.74 26.35 -3.61
N ARG A 213 16.85 27.51 -2.95
CA ARG A 213 17.05 28.79 -3.64
C ARG A 213 18.33 28.75 -4.47
N GLN A 214 18.56 29.78 -5.27
CA GLN A 214 19.86 29.97 -5.90
C GLN A 214 20.94 30.08 -4.81
N LEU A 215 21.87 29.12 -4.81
CA LEU A 215 23.01 29.11 -3.92
C LEU A 215 24.12 29.98 -4.49
N ALA A 216 24.79 30.73 -3.63
CA ALA A 216 25.96 31.49 -4.03
C ALA A 216 27.11 30.54 -4.45
N PRO A 217 28.05 30.99 -5.30
CA PRO A 217 29.20 30.15 -5.69
C PRO A 217 29.99 29.61 -4.48
N THR A 218 30.14 30.41 -3.43
CA THR A 218 30.80 30.00 -2.18
C THR A 218 30.03 28.90 -1.45
N GLU A 219 28.70 28.95 -1.46
CA GLU A 219 27.83 27.91 -0.87
C GLU A 219 27.94 26.60 -1.63
N LEU A 220 27.99 26.65 -2.97
CA LEU A 220 28.19 25.46 -3.82
C LEU A 220 29.54 24.79 -3.53
N VAL A 221 30.60 25.58 -3.39
CA VAL A 221 31.94 25.09 -3.04
C VAL A 221 31.97 24.51 -1.62
N ALA A 222 31.33 25.17 -0.65
CA ALA A 222 31.25 24.66 0.73
C ALA A 222 30.50 23.32 0.79
N LEU A 223 29.38 23.21 0.07
CA LEU A 223 28.62 21.98 -0.05
C LEU A 223 29.45 20.86 -0.70
N ASP A 224 30.07 21.13 -1.84
CA ASP A 224 30.93 20.16 -2.53
C ASP A 224 32.09 19.69 -1.63
N GLY A 225 32.78 20.62 -0.96
CA GLY A 225 33.85 20.31 -0.02
C GLY A 225 33.37 19.47 1.17
N TRP A 226 32.21 19.77 1.74
CA TRP A 226 31.61 19.00 2.83
C TRP A 226 31.24 17.58 2.40
N VAL A 227 30.62 17.42 1.22
CA VAL A 227 30.33 16.09 0.67
C VAL A 227 31.64 15.33 0.44
N ARG A 228 32.63 15.92 -0.24
CA ARG A 228 33.95 15.30 -0.45
C ARG A 228 34.62 14.89 0.86
N GLY A 229 34.40 15.67 1.92
CA GLY A 229 34.86 15.41 3.27
C GLY A 229 34.27 14.17 3.93
N GLY A 230 33.16 13.62 3.41
CA GLY A 230 32.46 12.45 3.95
C GLY A 230 30.99 12.69 4.27
N GLY A 231 30.44 13.86 3.94
CA GLY A 231 29.03 14.18 4.14
C GLY A 231 28.08 13.34 3.27
N TYR A 232 26.84 13.18 3.73
CA TYR A 232 25.76 12.55 2.96
C TYR A 232 24.67 13.56 2.59
N ALA A 233 24.37 13.75 1.31
CA ALA A 233 23.28 14.63 0.88
C ALA A 233 22.18 13.85 0.13
N LEU A 234 20.93 14.04 0.55
CA LEU A 234 19.76 13.74 -0.27
C LEU A 234 19.30 15.03 -0.95
N VAL A 235 19.33 15.05 -2.27
CA VAL A 235 19.00 16.21 -3.09
C VAL A 235 17.75 15.91 -3.90
N LEU A 236 16.72 16.75 -3.76
CA LEU A 236 15.53 16.73 -4.60
C LEU A 236 15.64 17.91 -5.56
N ALA A 237 15.80 17.61 -6.85
CA ALA A 237 16.04 18.57 -7.90
C ALA A 237 14.98 18.41 -8.99
N ASP A 238 14.05 19.36 -9.02
CA ASP A 238 12.90 19.34 -9.91
C ASP A 238 13.09 20.30 -11.07
N PRO A 239 13.08 19.84 -12.33
CA PRO A 239 13.20 20.72 -13.48
C PRO A 239 11.90 21.44 -13.86
N LEU A 240 10.76 21.05 -13.29
CA LEU A 240 9.44 21.66 -13.53
C LEU A 240 8.52 21.48 -12.32
N LEU A 241 8.81 22.25 -11.27
CA LEU A 241 8.10 22.16 -9.99
C LEU A 241 6.61 22.55 -10.13
N GLY A 242 5.71 21.66 -9.68
CA GLY A 242 4.25 21.79 -9.71
C GLY A 242 3.62 22.32 -8.41
N TRP A 243 4.42 22.80 -7.46
CA TRP A 243 3.93 23.31 -6.18
C TRP A 243 3.14 24.61 -6.35
N PRO A 244 2.00 24.78 -5.67
CA PRO A 244 1.20 25.98 -5.80
C PRO A 244 1.84 27.06 -4.93
N ASP A 245 2.21 28.19 -5.55
CA ASP A 245 2.73 29.35 -4.83
C ASP A 245 1.88 30.58 -5.16
N PRO A 246 1.17 31.17 -4.17
CA PRO A 246 0.33 32.34 -4.40
C PRO A 246 1.13 33.62 -4.64
N ARG A 247 2.45 33.62 -4.39
CA ARG A 247 3.30 34.80 -4.57
C ARG A 247 3.50 35.12 -6.07
N PRO A 248 3.60 36.40 -6.46
CA PRO A 248 3.84 36.79 -7.85
C PRO A 248 5.12 36.17 -8.43
N LEU A 249 5.15 36.00 -9.75
CA LEU A 249 6.39 35.67 -10.46
C LEU A 249 7.41 36.79 -10.20
N GLY A 250 8.61 36.41 -9.75
CA GLY A 250 9.68 37.36 -9.40
C GLY A 250 9.80 37.71 -7.91
N ASP A 251 8.87 37.29 -7.04
CA ASP A 251 9.09 37.39 -5.57
C ASP A 251 10.30 36.51 -5.20
N PRO A 252 11.37 37.06 -4.58
CA PRO A 252 12.58 36.31 -4.24
C PRO A 252 12.34 35.18 -3.24
N ARG A 253 11.21 35.19 -2.54
CA ARG A 253 10.82 34.14 -1.59
C ARG A 253 10.10 32.99 -2.30
N ARG A 254 9.59 33.20 -3.52
CA ARG A 254 8.89 32.18 -4.30
C ARG A 254 9.84 31.03 -4.61
N THR A 255 9.33 29.80 -4.48
CA THR A 255 10.14 28.63 -4.79
C THR A 255 10.54 28.63 -6.27
N PRO A 256 11.81 28.33 -6.60
CA PRO A 256 12.23 28.20 -7.99
C PRO A 256 11.43 27.13 -8.73
N LEU A 257 10.88 27.50 -9.90
CA LEU A 257 10.13 26.58 -10.76
C LEU A 257 11.00 25.49 -11.39
N THR A 258 12.31 25.67 -11.38
CA THR A 258 13.30 24.69 -11.83
C THR A 258 14.47 24.67 -10.86
N SER A 259 15.16 23.53 -10.79
CA SER A 259 16.35 23.36 -9.97
C SER A 259 17.46 24.28 -10.44
N LEU A 260 18.09 24.98 -9.50
CA LEU A 260 19.21 25.90 -9.78
C LEU A 260 20.56 25.29 -9.39
N LEU A 261 20.61 23.95 -9.29
CA LEU A 261 21.80 23.20 -8.90
C LEU A 261 22.68 22.78 -10.09
N ASP A 262 22.34 23.17 -11.32
CA ASP A 262 23.06 22.77 -12.54
C ASP A 262 24.59 22.93 -12.47
N PRO A 263 25.17 24.01 -11.89
CA PRO A 263 26.62 24.13 -11.81
C PRO A 263 27.25 23.00 -10.98
N LEU A 264 26.62 22.62 -9.87
CA LEU A 264 27.08 21.54 -9.00
C LEU A 264 26.85 20.16 -9.64
N LEU A 265 25.68 19.96 -10.26
CA LEU A 265 25.38 18.73 -10.98
C LEU A 265 26.38 18.49 -12.12
N THR A 266 26.65 19.52 -12.92
CA THR A 266 27.60 19.48 -14.03
C THR A 266 29.00 19.18 -13.51
N HIS A 267 29.41 19.79 -12.39
CA HIS A 267 30.68 19.51 -11.75
C HIS A 267 30.81 18.05 -11.30
N TRP A 268 29.72 17.46 -10.80
CA TRP A 268 29.65 16.04 -10.46
C TRP A 268 29.44 15.11 -11.69
N GLY A 269 29.37 15.66 -12.91
CA GLY A 269 29.22 14.89 -14.14
C GLY A 269 27.79 14.41 -14.42
N LEU A 270 26.80 15.12 -13.91
CA LEU A 270 25.39 14.89 -14.16
C LEU A 270 24.76 16.08 -14.86
N GLN A 271 23.73 15.79 -15.64
CA GLN A 271 22.82 16.79 -16.19
C GLN A 271 21.39 16.37 -15.84
N LEU A 272 20.62 17.30 -15.30
CA LEU A 272 19.17 17.13 -15.15
C LEU A 272 18.52 17.50 -16.48
N GLU A 273 17.82 16.55 -17.10
CA GLU A 273 17.11 16.86 -18.34
C GLU A 273 15.88 17.74 -18.08
N PRO A 274 15.45 18.55 -19.05
CA PRO A 274 14.17 19.23 -18.96
C PRO A 274 13.03 18.22 -18.82
N ALA A 275 12.12 18.51 -17.89
CA ALA A 275 10.86 17.79 -17.77
C ALA A 275 9.95 18.02 -18.99
N ARG A 276 9.08 17.06 -19.24
CA ARG A 276 7.88 17.27 -20.06
C ARG A 276 6.71 17.42 -19.09
N GLY A 277 6.05 18.57 -19.13
CA GLY A 277 4.82 18.77 -18.35
C GLY A 277 3.77 17.71 -18.68
N GLY A 278 2.88 17.44 -17.73
CA GLY A 278 1.88 16.38 -17.87
C GLY A 278 0.94 16.30 -16.67
N ALA A 279 0.07 15.30 -16.70
CA ALA A 279 -0.73 14.94 -15.54
C ALA A 279 0.14 14.28 -14.46
N VAL A 280 -0.39 14.18 -13.24
CA VAL A 280 0.24 13.43 -12.15
C VAL A 280 0.44 11.98 -12.59
N GLU A 281 1.69 11.51 -12.53
CA GLU A 281 2.09 10.15 -12.81
C GLU A 281 2.20 9.35 -11.52
N ARG A 282 1.73 8.10 -11.55
CA ARG A 282 1.96 7.09 -10.51
C ARG A 282 3.17 6.24 -10.88
N ARG A 283 4.30 6.48 -10.24
CA ARG A 283 5.55 5.76 -10.52
C ARG A 283 5.82 4.68 -9.48
N ILE A 284 5.77 3.42 -9.91
CA ILE A 284 6.17 2.28 -9.09
C ILE A 284 7.68 2.07 -9.26
N LEU A 285 8.42 2.21 -8.17
CA LEU A 285 9.85 1.96 -8.13
C LEU A 285 10.15 0.45 -8.18
N LYS A 286 11.39 0.04 -8.47
CA LYS A 286 11.81 -1.37 -8.42
C LYS A 286 11.64 -2.01 -7.04
N SER A 287 11.56 -1.21 -5.98
CA SER A 287 11.25 -1.66 -4.61
C SER A 287 9.78 -2.05 -4.41
N GLY A 288 8.89 -1.71 -5.34
CA GLY A 288 7.43 -1.82 -5.20
C GLY A 288 6.78 -0.62 -4.53
N ALA A 289 7.58 0.36 -4.08
CA ALA A 289 7.09 1.62 -3.53
C ALA A 289 6.47 2.49 -4.62
N LEU A 290 5.41 3.21 -4.28
CA LEU A 290 4.72 4.13 -5.19
C LEU A 290 5.07 5.58 -4.87
N LEU A 291 5.51 6.35 -5.86
CA LEU A 291 5.57 7.81 -5.77
C LEU A 291 4.58 8.43 -6.75
N GLN A 292 4.01 9.57 -6.38
CA GLN A 292 3.22 10.39 -7.29
C GLN A 292 3.99 11.66 -7.59
N MET A 293 4.13 12.00 -8.86
CA MET A 293 4.99 13.10 -9.32
C MET A 293 4.39 13.75 -10.57
N THR A 294 4.71 15.02 -10.82
CA THR A 294 4.26 15.72 -12.02
C THR A 294 5.48 16.12 -12.83
N GLY A 295 5.54 15.70 -14.08
CA GLY A 295 6.65 16.11 -14.96
C GLY A 295 8.03 15.62 -14.50
N ALA A 296 8.12 14.51 -13.77
CA ALA A 296 9.40 13.98 -13.33
C ALA A 296 10.37 13.79 -14.51
N SER A 297 11.62 14.11 -14.28
CA SER A 297 12.67 14.01 -15.29
C SER A 297 13.65 12.88 -14.96
N ARG A 298 14.83 12.94 -15.57
CA ARG A 298 15.92 12.01 -15.36
C ARG A 298 17.26 12.74 -15.39
N PHE A 299 18.21 12.17 -14.66
CA PHE A 299 19.61 12.50 -14.79
C PHE A 299 20.24 11.73 -15.95
N THR A 300 21.08 12.40 -16.71
CA THR A 300 22.03 11.78 -17.63
C THR A 300 23.46 12.03 -17.18
N ARG A 301 24.35 11.13 -17.60
CA ARG A 301 25.76 11.22 -17.26
C ARG A 301 26.50 12.02 -18.33
N LEU A 302 27.25 13.01 -17.91
CA LEU A 302 28.17 13.75 -18.78
C LEU A 302 29.47 12.97 -18.97
N ALA A 303 30.14 13.19 -20.10
CA ALA A 303 31.42 12.55 -20.42
C ALA A 303 32.56 12.97 -19.47
N ARG A 304 32.39 14.11 -18.78
CA ARG A 304 33.34 14.67 -17.82
C ARG A 304 32.63 14.88 -16.49
N GLY A 305 33.36 14.70 -15.40
CA GLY A 305 32.87 14.91 -14.04
C GLY A 305 33.66 14.07 -13.04
N ASP A 306 33.77 14.58 -11.82
CA ASP A 306 34.68 14.00 -10.82
C ASP A 306 34.03 12.92 -9.96
N ALA A 307 32.70 12.79 -10.03
CA ALA A 307 31.95 11.84 -9.21
C ALA A 307 31.70 10.52 -9.94
N ARG A 308 31.65 9.44 -9.16
CA ARG A 308 31.19 8.13 -9.67
C ARG A 308 29.70 8.01 -9.41
N CYS A 309 28.90 8.25 -10.44
CA CYS A 309 27.44 8.19 -10.36
C CYS A 309 26.87 6.92 -11.03
N GLU A 310 25.96 6.26 -10.32
CA GLU A 310 25.14 5.15 -10.79
C GLU A 310 23.69 5.63 -10.91
N LEU A 311 23.10 5.45 -12.10
CA LEU A 311 21.71 5.84 -12.39
C LEU A 311 20.77 4.65 -12.11
N GLY A 312 19.70 4.91 -11.38
CA GLY A 312 18.62 3.97 -11.10
C GLY A 312 17.26 4.54 -11.52
N GLU A 313 16.24 3.68 -11.57
CA GLU A 313 14.86 4.09 -11.89
C GLU A 313 14.77 4.92 -13.18
N GLU A 314 15.43 4.45 -14.25
CA GLU A 314 15.48 5.14 -15.56
C GLU A 314 16.07 6.56 -15.51
N GLY A 315 16.95 6.80 -14.52
CA GLY A 315 17.60 8.09 -14.30
C GLY A 315 16.85 9.00 -13.33
N LEU A 316 15.68 8.61 -12.80
CA LEU A 316 15.01 9.36 -11.74
C LEU A 316 15.90 9.51 -10.50
N ILE A 317 16.70 8.47 -10.20
CA ILE A 317 17.60 8.45 -9.04
C ILE A 317 19.04 8.37 -9.53
N ALA A 318 19.90 9.29 -9.09
CA ALA A 318 21.35 9.17 -9.24
C ALA A 318 22.01 8.99 -7.87
N ARG A 319 22.86 7.96 -7.75
CA ARG A 319 23.67 7.71 -6.56
C ARG A 319 25.12 7.99 -6.91
N CYS A 320 25.71 9.01 -6.28
CA CYS A 320 27.07 9.45 -6.56
C CYS A 320 27.98 9.26 -5.35
N VAL A 321 29.19 8.77 -5.61
CA VAL A 321 30.30 8.87 -4.67
C VAL A 321 31.15 10.07 -5.08
N VAL A 322 31.26 11.04 -4.17
CA VAL A 322 31.99 12.30 -4.37
C VAL A 322 33.04 12.41 -3.27
N GLY A 323 34.32 12.25 -3.64
CA GLY A 323 35.39 12.11 -2.63
C GLY A 323 35.13 10.94 -1.69
N ARG A 324 35.04 11.22 -0.38
CA ARG A 324 34.68 10.22 0.66
C ARG A 324 33.19 10.17 1.00
N GLY A 325 32.40 11.11 0.47
CA GLY A 325 30.98 11.20 0.77
C GLY A 325 30.09 10.67 -0.35
N HIS A 326 28.80 10.80 -0.10
CA HIS A 326 27.77 10.20 -0.92
C HIS A 326 26.64 11.19 -1.16
N VAL A 327 26.12 11.19 -2.38
CA VAL A 327 24.96 12.00 -2.75
C VAL A 327 23.92 11.09 -3.37
N ARG A 328 22.67 11.24 -2.93
CA ARG A 328 21.50 10.68 -3.59
C ARG A 328 20.70 11.83 -4.17
N LEU A 329 20.53 11.82 -5.48
CA LEU A 329 19.79 12.82 -6.22
C LEU A 329 18.50 12.21 -6.75
N ILE A 330 17.40 12.92 -6.60
CA ILE A 330 16.08 12.59 -7.15
C ILE A 330 15.72 13.69 -8.15
N ALA A 331 15.39 13.30 -9.38
CA ALA A 331 15.10 14.20 -10.50
C ALA A 331 13.65 14.75 -10.46
N ASP A 332 13.16 15.00 -9.25
CA ASP A 332 11.81 15.47 -8.94
C ASP A 332 11.75 15.89 -7.46
N ALA A 333 10.93 16.90 -7.14
CA ALA A 333 10.62 17.30 -5.77
C ALA A 333 9.11 17.36 -5.49
N ASP A 334 8.27 17.31 -6.52
CA ASP A 334 6.82 17.30 -6.40
C ASP A 334 6.30 16.20 -5.46
N TRP A 335 6.89 15.00 -5.49
CA TRP A 335 6.41 13.86 -4.71
C TRP A 335 6.37 14.03 -3.18
N ILE A 336 7.00 15.07 -2.62
CA ILE A 336 6.87 15.44 -1.19
C ILE A 336 5.79 16.51 -0.91
N ASP A 337 5.05 16.96 -1.92
CA ASP A 337 3.86 17.80 -1.76
C ASP A 337 2.74 17.00 -1.11
N ASP A 338 2.16 17.52 -0.04
CA ASP A 338 1.07 16.87 0.70
C ASP A 338 -0.12 16.48 -0.17
N ARG A 339 -0.37 17.22 -1.26
CA ARG A 339 -1.44 16.93 -2.23
C ARG A 339 -1.18 15.64 -3.03
N LEU A 340 0.06 15.19 -3.12
CA LEU A 340 0.47 14.04 -3.93
C LEU A 340 0.69 12.76 -3.11
N TRP A 341 0.79 12.85 -1.78
CA TRP A 341 1.03 11.67 -0.94
C TRP A 341 -0.06 11.35 0.09
N THR A 342 -0.99 12.28 0.38
CA THR A 342 -2.11 12.03 1.29
C THR A 342 -3.39 12.76 0.85
N PHE A 343 -4.55 12.17 1.12
CA PHE A 343 -5.83 12.89 1.01
C PHE A 343 -6.19 13.69 2.26
N ASP A 344 -5.61 13.33 3.40
CA ASP A 344 -5.84 14.03 4.67
C ASP A 344 -4.50 14.48 5.26
N PRO A 345 -4.06 15.72 4.95
CA PRO A 345 -2.86 16.29 5.53
C PRO A 345 -3.03 16.64 7.01
N THR A 346 -4.25 16.71 7.55
CA THR A 346 -4.49 17.08 8.96
C THR A 346 -4.17 15.93 9.91
N ILE A 347 -4.20 14.69 9.41
CA ILE A 347 -3.89 13.47 10.17
C ILE A 347 -2.79 12.69 9.42
N PRO A 348 -1.55 13.20 9.36
CA PRO A 348 -0.51 12.64 8.48
C PRO A 348 -0.06 11.22 8.83
N HIS A 349 -0.37 10.75 10.03
CA HIS A 349 -0.06 9.40 10.51
C HIS A 349 -1.13 8.38 10.15
N ASP A 350 -2.29 8.81 9.63
CA ASP A 350 -3.29 7.88 9.11
C ASP A 350 -2.86 7.33 7.75
N ARG A 351 -2.27 6.13 7.79
CA ARG A 351 -1.80 5.45 6.59
C ARG A 351 -2.93 5.02 5.65
N ALA A 352 -4.19 5.02 6.10
CA ALA A 352 -5.33 4.72 5.22
C ALA A 352 -5.61 5.88 4.24
N ALA A 353 -5.23 7.11 4.60
CA ALA A 353 -5.36 8.29 3.74
C ALA A 353 -4.18 8.48 2.76
N TRP A 354 -3.09 7.71 2.92
CA TRP A 354 -1.92 7.82 2.06
C TRP A 354 -2.23 7.33 0.65
N THR A 355 -1.74 8.08 -0.32
CA THR A 355 -1.88 7.81 -1.76
C THR A 355 -0.54 7.49 -2.42
N SER A 356 0.57 7.67 -1.70
CA SER A 356 1.92 7.29 -2.11
C SER A 356 2.81 6.94 -0.91
N ASP A 357 4.02 6.48 -1.19
CA ASP A 357 5.08 6.11 -0.25
C ASP A 357 6.10 7.24 -0.03
N ALA A 358 5.72 8.50 -0.22
CA ALA A 358 6.62 9.63 -0.03
C ALA A 358 7.30 9.61 1.36
N VAL A 359 6.52 9.48 2.43
CA VAL A 359 7.04 9.43 3.80
C VAL A 359 8.09 8.31 4.00
N PRO A 360 7.79 7.01 3.72
CA PRO A 360 8.77 5.95 3.88
C PRO A 360 9.95 6.09 2.90
N ALA A 361 9.75 6.60 1.69
CA ALA A 361 10.83 6.87 0.75
C ALA A 361 11.82 7.90 1.31
N LEU A 362 11.34 9.05 1.77
CA LEU A 362 12.16 10.12 2.33
C LEU A 362 12.93 9.66 3.57
N ARG A 363 12.25 8.98 4.51
CA ARG A 363 12.88 8.40 5.70
C ARG A 363 13.98 7.41 5.36
N THR A 364 13.73 6.56 4.37
CA THR A 364 14.71 5.56 3.97
C THR A 364 15.89 6.21 3.27
N TRP A 365 15.64 7.12 2.32
CA TRP A 365 16.65 7.77 1.51
C TRP A 365 17.53 8.78 2.26
N LEU A 366 17.17 9.21 3.46
CA LEU A 366 18.10 9.94 4.34
C LEU A 366 19.16 9.04 5.01
N ARG A 367 19.07 7.72 4.81
CA ARG A 367 20.08 6.76 5.27
C ARG A 367 21.01 6.40 4.10
N PRO A 368 22.34 6.56 4.22
CA PRO A 368 23.27 6.32 3.12
C PRO A 368 23.23 4.86 2.62
N ASP A 369 23.09 3.91 3.54
CA ASP A 369 23.17 2.47 3.25
C ASP A 369 21.87 1.87 2.67
N SER A 370 20.78 2.66 2.61
CA SER A 370 19.49 2.13 2.18
C SER A 370 19.43 1.99 0.66
N MET A 371 19.29 0.76 0.16
CA MET A 371 19.15 0.50 -1.28
C MET A 371 17.69 0.37 -1.74
N ARG A 372 16.77 0.05 -0.83
CA ARG A 372 15.35 -0.17 -1.12
C ARG A 372 14.52 0.66 -0.16
N VAL A 373 13.42 1.22 -0.66
CA VAL A 373 12.41 1.85 0.18
C VAL A 373 11.68 0.74 0.93
N ASP A 374 11.71 0.78 2.26
CA ASP A 374 10.91 -0.11 3.09
C ASP A 374 9.47 0.40 3.09
N SER A 375 8.74 0.07 2.03
CA SER A 375 7.33 0.47 1.89
C SER A 375 6.42 -0.53 2.62
N PRO A 376 5.63 -0.08 3.61
CA PRO A 376 4.56 -0.89 4.19
C PRO A 376 3.36 -0.98 3.24
N GLY A 377 3.23 -0.09 2.25
CA GLY A 377 2.11 -0.07 1.31
C GLY A 377 2.21 -1.17 0.25
N ILE A 378 1.06 -1.68 -0.18
CA ILE A 378 0.93 -2.47 -1.41
C ILE A 378 0.06 -1.63 -2.32
N TRP A 379 0.48 -1.43 -3.57
CA TRP A 379 -0.19 -0.47 -4.44
C TRP A 379 -0.74 -1.12 -5.70
N LEU A 380 -1.85 -0.56 -6.17
CA LEU A 380 -2.37 -0.72 -7.50
C LEU A 380 -1.37 -0.12 -8.50
N VAL A 381 -0.78 -0.99 -9.34
CA VAL A 381 0.23 -0.57 -10.32
C VAL A 381 -0.40 0.29 -11.43
N ASP A 382 -1.39 -0.24 -12.14
CA ASP A 382 -2.07 0.47 -13.21
C ASP A 382 -3.50 -0.06 -13.45
N GLN A 383 -4.32 0.73 -14.14
CA GLN A 383 -5.72 0.40 -14.44
C GLN A 383 -5.86 -0.82 -15.37
N ASN A 384 -4.93 -1.01 -16.32
CA ASN A 384 -5.00 -2.11 -17.28
C ASN A 384 -4.76 -3.47 -16.60
N ARG A 385 -3.81 -3.53 -15.65
CA ARG A 385 -3.58 -4.68 -14.78
C ARG A 385 -4.77 -4.96 -13.90
N LEU A 386 -5.42 -3.95 -13.34
CA LEU A 386 -6.65 -4.16 -12.56
C LEU A 386 -7.74 -4.83 -13.39
N ILE A 387 -8.00 -4.30 -14.59
CA ILE A 387 -9.02 -4.85 -15.50
C ILE A 387 -8.65 -6.28 -15.91
N SER A 388 -7.39 -6.53 -16.27
CA SER A 388 -6.90 -7.87 -16.64
C SER A 388 -7.03 -8.85 -15.47
N ALA A 389 -6.62 -8.46 -14.26
CA ALA A 389 -6.68 -9.30 -13.08
C ALA A 389 -8.12 -9.61 -12.67
N LEU A 390 -9.04 -8.64 -12.77
CA LEU A 390 -10.46 -8.87 -12.56
C LEU A 390 -11.01 -9.92 -13.54
N ARG A 391 -10.66 -9.83 -14.82
CA ARG A 391 -11.06 -10.83 -15.83
C ARG A 391 -10.58 -12.23 -15.45
N TRP A 392 -9.32 -12.37 -15.05
CA TRP A 392 -8.75 -13.65 -14.62
C TRP A 392 -9.38 -14.18 -13.32
N ALA A 393 -9.63 -13.30 -12.35
CA ALA A 393 -10.29 -13.67 -11.10
C ALA A 393 -11.73 -14.15 -11.33
N PHE A 394 -12.50 -13.47 -12.18
CA PHE A 394 -13.85 -13.89 -12.55
C PHE A 394 -13.85 -15.19 -13.37
N LEU A 395 -12.89 -15.37 -14.26
CA LEU A 395 -12.73 -16.61 -15.02
C LEU A 395 -12.41 -17.78 -14.09
N LEU A 396 -11.50 -17.61 -13.13
CA LEU A 396 -11.20 -18.61 -12.12
C LEU A 396 -12.45 -18.94 -11.28
N LEU A 397 -13.19 -17.92 -10.83
CA LEU A 397 -14.43 -18.12 -10.08
C LEU A 397 -15.46 -18.92 -10.90
N LEU A 398 -15.62 -18.59 -12.19
CA LEU A 398 -16.51 -19.32 -13.09
C LEU A 398 -16.11 -20.79 -13.21
N LEU A 399 -14.81 -21.08 -13.36
CA LEU A 399 -14.28 -22.45 -13.43
C LEU A 399 -14.54 -23.23 -12.13
N LEU A 400 -14.33 -22.62 -10.97
CA LEU A 400 -14.58 -23.25 -9.67
C LEU A 400 -16.07 -23.58 -9.47
N VAL A 401 -16.95 -22.64 -9.85
CA VAL A 401 -18.42 -22.85 -9.80
C VAL A 401 -18.85 -23.94 -10.78
N ALA A 402 -18.29 -23.96 -11.99
CA ALA A 402 -18.56 -25.01 -12.98
C ALA A 402 -18.11 -26.38 -12.48
N ALA A 403 -16.90 -26.49 -11.93
CA ALA A 403 -16.39 -27.72 -11.34
C ALA A 403 -17.30 -28.23 -10.21
N TRP A 404 -17.76 -27.33 -9.32
CA TRP A 404 -18.75 -27.67 -8.29
C TRP A 404 -20.06 -28.22 -8.88
N ALA A 405 -20.57 -27.58 -9.94
CA ALA A 405 -21.80 -28.00 -10.60
C ALA A 405 -21.68 -29.38 -11.26
N VAL A 406 -20.52 -29.70 -11.83
CA VAL A 406 -20.20 -31.02 -12.41
C VAL A 406 -20.14 -32.08 -11.30
N VAL A 407 -19.41 -31.83 -10.21
CA VAL A 407 -19.30 -32.75 -9.07
C VAL A 407 -20.67 -33.06 -8.46
N LYS A 408 -21.57 -32.06 -8.37
CA LYS A 408 -22.93 -32.26 -7.86
C LYS A 408 -23.82 -33.12 -8.78
N ARG A 409 -23.49 -33.21 -10.08
CA ARG A 409 -24.23 -34.03 -11.06
C ARG A 409 -23.77 -35.48 -11.10
N LEU A 410 -22.55 -35.78 -10.63
CA LEU A 410 -22.05 -37.16 -10.57
C LEU A 410 -22.81 -37.95 -9.48
N PRO A 411 -23.44 -39.09 -9.82
CA PRO A 411 -24.13 -39.92 -8.84
C PRO A 411 -23.13 -40.44 -7.81
N THR A 412 -23.38 -40.17 -6.52
CA THR A 412 -22.58 -40.72 -5.43
C THR A 412 -22.81 -42.23 -5.34
N THR A 413 -21.72 -43.01 -5.34
CA THR A 413 -21.68 -44.48 -5.30
C THR A 413 -22.38 -45.12 -4.09
N SER A 414 -22.89 -44.33 -3.13
CA SER A 414 -23.66 -44.83 -1.98
C SER A 414 -25.04 -45.40 -2.32
N HIS A 415 -25.59 -45.13 -3.52
CA HIS A 415 -26.87 -45.71 -3.94
C HIS A 415 -26.78 -47.17 -4.41
N MET A 416 -25.59 -47.72 -4.65
CA MET A 416 -25.45 -49.13 -5.06
C MET A 416 -25.44 -50.13 -3.90
N ARG A 417 -25.40 -49.69 -2.63
CA ARG A 417 -25.26 -50.61 -1.47
C ARG A 417 -26.55 -50.89 -0.69
N SER A 418 -27.70 -50.36 -1.12
CA SER A 418 -29.00 -50.53 -0.44
C SER A 418 -30.01 -51.38 -1.23
N VAL A 419 -29.57 -52.53 -1.74
CA VAL A 419 -30.47 -53.62 -2.07
C VAL A 419 -30.00 -54.84 -1.28
N LYS A 420 -30.48 -54.95 -0.03
CA LYS A 420 -30.49 -56.25 0.67
C LYS A 420 -31.72 -57.02 0.15
N PRO A 421 -31.60 -58.30 -0.20
CA PRO A 421 -32.73 -59.11 -0.65
C PRO A 421 -33.76 -59.26 0.50
N PRO A 422 -35.06 -59.36 0.20
CA PRO A 422 -36.08 -59.50 1.23
C PRO A 422 -35.97 -60.86 1.93
N ASP A 423 -36.02 -60.84 3.27
CA ASP A 423 -36.12 -61.99 4.15
C ASP A 423 -37.42 -62.79 3.86
N GLN A 424 -37.29 -63.84 3.05
CA GLN A 424 -38.36 -64.81 2.80
C GLN A 424 -38.29 -65.95 3.84
N LYS A 425 -38.54 -65.65 5.13
CA LYS A 425 -38.76 -66.67 6.17
C LYS A 425 -39.76 -66.19 7.24
N ARG A 426 -41.05 -66.17 6.89
CA ARG A 426 -42.13 -66.25 7.88
C ARG A 426 -43.44 -66.64 7.18
N ASN A 427 -43.69 -67.94 7.06
CA ASN A 427 -45.03 -68.55 7.00
C ASN A 427 -44.91 -70.07 6.84
N ILE A 428 -44.47 -70.74 7.90
CA ILE A 428 -44.83 -72.15 8.14
C ILE A 428 -45.14 -72.23 9.63
N GLY A 429 -46.43 -72.24 9.96
CA GLY A 429 -46.88 -72.39 11.35
C GLY A 429 -48.30 -71.88 11.55
N GLY A 430 -49.27 -72.79 11.38
CA GLY A 430 -50.60 -72.61 11.96
C GLY A 430 -51.75 -72.87 11.00
N LEU A 431 -52.06 -74.15 10.74
CA LEU A 431 -53.40 -74.61 10.37
C LEU A 431 -53.56 -76.09 10.78
N LYS A 432 -53.89 -76.26 12.06
CA LYS A 432 -54.55 -77.38 12.75
C LYS A 432 -55.13 -76.70 14.00
N ALA A 433 -56.36 -76.87 14.47
CA ALA A 433 -57.55 -77.60 14.08
C ALA A 433 -58.67 -77.08 15.02
N ASP A 434 -59.94 -77.12 14.61
CA ASP A 434 -61.11 -77.44 15.45
C ASP A 434 -62.37 -77.34 14.55
N SER A 435 -63.06 -78.42 14.21
CA SER A 435 -63.94 -79.28 15.02
C SER A 435 -65.30 -78.64 15.37
N ARG A 436 -66.31 -78.96 14.54
CA ARG A 436 -67.65 -79.42 14.93
C ARG A 436 -68.41 -79.96 13.73
#